data_AF-A0A5N5VXX0-F1
#
_entry.id   AF-A0A5N5VXX0-F1
#
_cell.length_a   1.000
_cell.length_b   1.000
_cell.length_c   1.000
_cell.angle_alpha   90.00
_cell.angle_beta   90.00
_cell.angle_gamma   90.00
#
_symmetry.space_group_name_H-M   'P 1'
#
loop_
_entity.id
_entity.type
_entity.pdbx_description
1 polymer ?
#
loop_
_entity_poly.entity_id
_entity_poly.type
_entity_poly.pdbx_seq_one_letter_code
_entity_poly.pdbx_strand_id
1 'polypeptide(L)'
;MKRVERNGRTGPYGASACAGRPVPQRLLAAATRLFADQGYDRTSVQEIVEAAGVTKGALYHYFGSKDDLLHEIYARVLRQQQERLDAVAGRDAPVEQRLRDAAADVAVTTIENLDDTKIFFRSMHQLGPEQYRRVRAERRRYHERFRALIEEGQRTGVFSRATPADLVVDYHFGSLHHLGSWYRPDGPMTPREVGDHLADLLLRALRP
;
A
#
# COMPACT_ATOMS: atom_id res chain seq x y z
N MET A 1 46.65 7.90 -2.67
CA MET A 1 45.29 7.97 -2.07
C MET A 1 44.33 8.50 -3.13
N LYS A 2 43.57 7.60 -3.78
CA LYS A 2 42.55 7.95 -4.79
C LYS A 2 41.23 8.21 -4.06
N ARG A 3 40.65 9.40 -4.25
CA ARG A 3 39.33 9.78 -3.73
C ARG A 3 38.29 9.19 -4.67
N VAL A 4 37.49 8.25 -4.16
CA VAL A 4 36.37 7.63 -4.87
C VAL A 4 35.26 8.68 -4.99
N GLU A 5 34.97 9.10 -6.22
CA GLU A 5 33.78 9.90 -6.54
C GLU A 5 32.53 9.03 -6.35
N ARG A 6 31.61 9.52 -5.51
CA ARG A 6 30.32 8.89 -5.26
C ARG A 6 29.43 9.08 -6.50
N ASN A 7 29.16 7.96 -7.16
CA ASN A 7 28.20 7.84 -8.24
C ASN A 7 26.79 8.22 -7.75
N GLY A 8 26.23 9.30 -8.29
CA GLY A 8 24.87 9.75 -8.01
C GLY A 8 23.86 8.83 -8.69
N ARG A 9 23.23 7.93 -7.91
CA ARG A 9 22.04 7.22 -8.35
C ARG A 9 20.87 8.19 -8.40
N THR A 10 20.58 8.72 -9.57
CA THR A 10 19.27 9.29 -9.89
C THR A 10 18.25 8.14 -9.90
N GLY A 11 17.46 8.02 -8.83
CA GLY A 11 16.22 7.24 -8.88
C GLY A 11 15.27 7.77 -9.95
N PRO A 12 14.18 7.07 -10.29
CA PRO A 12 13.32 7.36 -11.45
C PRO A 12 12.54 8.69 -11.36
N TYR A 13 12.80 9.53 -10.37
CA TYR A 13 12.15 10.81 -10.14
C TYR A 13 13.12 11.97 -10.39
N GLY A 14 13.43 12.23 -11.66
CA GLY A 14 14.18 13.42 -12.08
C GLY A 14 13.36 14.70 -11.84
N ALA A 15 13.99 15.72 -11.25
CA ALA A 15 13.37 17.01 -10.87
C ALA A 15 12.65 17.73 -12.04
N SER A 16 12.99 17.42 -13.28
CA SER A 16 12.38 18.01 -14.49
C SER A 16 10.95 17.52 -14.77
N ALA A 17 10.49 16.40 -14.19
CA ALA A 17 9.15 15.85 -14.43
C ALA A 17 8.04 16.48 -13.55
N CYS A 18 8.40 17.33 -12.58
CA CYS A 18 7.46 17.88 -11.61
C CYS A 18 6.74 19.16 -12.08
N ALA A 19 7.31 19.96 -12.98
CA ALA A 19 6.78 21.30 -13.30
C ALA A 19 5.37 21.31 -13.91
N GLY A 20 4.96 20.23 -14.59
CA GLY A 20 3.62 20.09 -15.19
C GLY A 20 2.58 19.37 -14.32
N ARG A 21 2.95 18.87 -13.13
CA ARG A 21 2.01 18.13 -12.27
C ARG A 21 1.17 19.08 -11.43
N PRO A 22 -0.13 18.76 -11.16
CA PRO A 22 -0.95 19.47 -10.18
C PRO A 22 -0.25 19.56 -8.83
N VAL A 23 -0.46 20.68 -8.12
CA VAL A 23 0.17 20.96 -6.81
C VAL A 23 0.04 19.79 -5.82
N PRO A 24 -1.13 19.13 -5.63
CA PRO A 24 -1.25 18.01 -4.70
C PRO A 24 -0.31 16.85 -5.04
N GLN A 25 -0.13 16.55 -6.32
CA GLN A 25 0.75 15.47 -6.76
C GLN A 25 2.23 15.79 -6.52
N ARG A 26 2.62 17.07 -6.66
CA ARG A 26 3.98 17.50 -6.34
C ARG A 26 4.26 17.39 -4.84
N LEU A 27 3.30 17.82 -4.01
CA LEU A 27 3.38 17.71 -2.56
C LEU A 27 3.48 16.25 -2.10
N LEU A 28 2.63 15.37 -2.62
CA LEU A 28 2.69 13.93 -2.31
C LEU A 28 4.01 13.30 -2.77
N ALA A 29 4.48 13.60 -3.99
CA ALA A 29 5.75 13.07 -4.48
C ALA A 29 6.96 13.55 -3.64
N ALA A 30 6.97 14.82 -3.25
CA ALA A 30 8.00 15.37 -2.36
C ALA A 30 7.95 14.72 -0.97
N ALA A 31 6.75 14.58 -0.39
CA ALA A 31 6.53 13.95 0.90
C ALA A 31 6.96 12.48 0.89
N THR A 32 6.51 11.67 -0.08
CA THR A 32 6.93 10.25 -0.22
C THR A 32 8.45 10.14 -0.27
N ARG A 33 9.12 10.92 -1.11
CA ARG A 33 10.59 10.88 -1.23
C ARG A 33 11.27 11.23 0.08
N LEU A 34 10.89 12.34 0.71
CA LEU A 34 11.51 12.78 1.97
C LEU A 34 11.23 11.78 3.10
N PHE A 35 10.01 11.23 3.20
CA PHE A 35 9.70 10.21 4.18
C PHE A 35 10.49 8.91 3.96
N ALA A 36 10.74 8.52 2.70
CA ALA A 36 11.61 7.38 2.39
C ALA A 36 13.08 7.64 2.81
N ASP A 37 13.61 8.81 2.46
CA ASP A 37 15.03 9.13 2.60
C ASP A 37 15.43 9.39 4.06
N GLN A 38 14.62 10.19 4.78
CA GLN A 38 14.95 10.64 6.13
C GLN A 38 13.91 10.26 7.17
N GLY A 39 12.79 9.63 6.83
CA GLY A 39 11.75 9.23 7.78
C GLY A 39 10.72 10.33 8.08
N TYR A 40 9.54 9.89 8.51
CA TYR A 40 8.38 10.76 8.74
C TYR A 40 8.64 11.86 9.78
N ASP A 41 9.13 11.51 10.97
CA ASP A 41 9.31 12.47 12.06
C ASP A 41 10.31 13.57 11.73
N ARG A 42 11.41 13.19 11.09
CA ARG A 42 12.52 14.10 10.76
C ARG A 42 12.22 15.02 9.58
N THR A 43 11.14 14.75 8.84
CA THR A 43 10.71 15.60 7.73
C THR A 43 9.76 16.70 8.23
N SER A 44 10.08 17.95 7.92
CA SER A 44 9.26 19.12 8.21
C SER A 44 8.36 19.51 7.03
N VAL A 45 7.28 20.24 7.33
CA VAL A 45 6.41 20.84 6.31
C VAL A 45 7.19 21.81 5.41
N GLN A 46 8.19 22.51 5.96
CA GLN A 46 9.01 23.46 5.20
C GLN A 46 9.81 22.74 4.10
N GLU A 47 10.50 21.65 4.43
CA GLU A 47 11.26 20.86 3.45
C GLU A 47 10.37 20.29 2.34
N ILE A 48 9.15 19.86 2.69
CA ILE A 48 8.19 19.32 1.72
C ILE A 48 7.78 20.39 0.70
N VAL A 49 7.42 21.60 1.15
CA VAL A 49 6.97 22.65 0.24
C VAL A 49 8.10 23.21 -0.62
N GLU A 50 9.31 23.30 -0.07
CA GLU A 50 10.53 23.66 -0.81
C GLU A 50 10.81 22.63 -1.90
N ALA A 51 10.80 21.34 -1.56
CA ALA A 51 11.02 20.25 -2.50
C ALA A 51 9.92 20.16 -3.59
N ALA A 52 8.68 20.53 -3.26
CA ALA A 52 7.56 20.56 -4.20
C ALA A 52 7.46 21.85 -5.03
N GLY A 53 8.29 22.86 -4.74
CA GLY A 53 8.27 24.17 -5.39
C GLY A 53 6.97 24.93 -5.16
N VAL A 54 6.43 24.89 -3.93
CA VAL A 54 5.19 25.57 -3.54
C VAL A 54 5.32 26.26 -2.19
N THR A 55 4.30 27.00 -1.78
CA THR A 55 4.27 27.68 -0.47
C THR A 55 3.60 26.81 0.59
N LYS A 56 3.82 27.13 1.87
CA LYS A 56 3.04 26.55 2.98
C LYS A 56 1.54 26.77 2.82
N GLY A 57 1.14 27.96 2.38
CA GLY A 57 -0.27 28.26 2.10
C GLY A 57 -0.87 27.32 1.06
N ALA A 58 -0.12 26.99 0.00
CA ALA A 58 -0.56 26.01 -0.98
C ALA A 58 -0.68 24.59 -0.38
N LEU A 59 0.25 24.18 0.50
CA LEU A 59 0.10 22.90 1.22
C LEU A 59 -1.16 22.90 2.07
N TYR A 60 -1.36 23.92 2.92
CA TYR A 60 -2.52 23.98 3.82
C TYR A 60 -3.86 24.16 3.10
N HIS A 61 -3.85 24.62 1.85
CA HIS A 61 -5.03 24.62 1.00
C HIS A 61 -5.48 23.20 0.60
N TYR A 62 -4.55 22.27 0.41
CA TYR A 62 -4.83 20.90 -0.03
C TYR A 62 -4.78 19.85 1.10
N PHE A 63 -3.91 20.04 2.08
CA PHE A 63 -3.61 19.12 3.16
C PHE A 63 -3.53 19.89 4.48
N GLY A 64 -4.37 19.55 5.46
CA GLY A 64 -4.42 20.25 6.75
C GLY A 64 -3.14 20.11 7.59
N SER A 65 -2.33 19.08 7.32
CA SER A 65 -1.19 18.70 8.15
C SER A 65 -0.20 17.78 7.42
N LYS A 66 0.94 17.52 8.05
CA LYS A 66 1.88 16.47 7.62
C LYS A 66 1.24 15.07 7.71
N ASP A 67 0.35 14.86 8.68
CA ASP A 67 -0.41 13.61 8.84
C ASP A 67 -1.35 13.37 7.66
N ASP A 68 -1.97 14.43 7.11
CA ASP A 68 -2.82 14.32 5.91
C ASP A 68 -2.04 13.83 4.69
N LEU A 69 -0.76 14.23 4.56
CA LEU A 69 0.11 13.73 3.49
C LEU A 69 0.42 12.23 3.69
N LEU A 70 0.79 11.81 4.91
CA LEU A 70 1.05 10.40 5.21
C LEU A 70 -0.20 9.53 5.02
N HIS A 71 -1.36 10.03 5.46
CA HIS A 71 -2.65 9.41 5.21
C HIS A 71 -2.88 9.23 3.70
N GLU A 72 -2.79 10.31 2.93
CA GLU A 72 -3.14 10.30 1.51
C GLU A 72 -2.19 9.42 0.67
N ILE A 73 -0.90 9.34 1.03
CA ILE A 73 0.06 8.42 0.42
C ILE A 73 -0.47 6.98 0.43
N TYR A 74 -0.97 6.52 1.58
CA TYR A 74 -1.49 5.16 1.71
C TYR A 74 -2.94 5.02 1.24
N ALA A 75 -3.79 6.01 1.49
CA ALA A 75 -5.18 6.01 1.07
C ALA A 75 -5.32 5.87 -0.46
N ARG A 76 -4.40 6.46 -1.23
CA ARG A 76 -4.34 6.25 -2.69
C ARG A 76 -4.14 4.78 -3.07
N VAL A 77 -3.22 4.08 -2.39
CA VAL A 77 -2.97 2.66 -2.62
C VAL A 77 -4.19 1.83 -2.24
N LEU A 78 -4.81 2.12 -1.08
CA LEU A 78 -6.03 1.44 -0.64
C LEU A 78 -7.20 1.65 -1.60
N ARG A 79 -7.40 2.86 -2.14
CA ARG A 79 -8.48 3.14 -3.11
C ARG A 79 -8.28 2.34 -4.40
N GLN A 80 -7.06 2.31 -4.94
CA GLN A 80 -6.73 1.48 -6.09
C GLN A 80 -7.00 -0.01 -5.81
N GLN A 81 -6.56 -0.52 -4.65
CA GLN A 81 -6.79 -1.91 -4.27
C GLN A 81 -8.29 -2.20 -4.12
N GLN A 82 -9.03 -1.31 -3.46
CA GLN A 82 -10.47 -1.43 -3.26
C GLN A 82 -11.23 -1.53 -4.59
N GLU A 83 -10.92 -0.65 -5.55
CA GLU A 83 -11.55 -0.67 -6.88
C GLU A 83 -11.29 -2.00 -7.60
N ARG A 84 -10.06 -2.50 -7.53
CA ARG A 84 -9.68 -3.79 -8.15
C ARG A 84 -10.35 -4.97 -7.45
N LEU A 85 -10.41 -4.96 -6.12
CA LEU A 85 -11.11 -5.97 -5.34
C LEU A 85 -12.61 -5.97 -5.66
N ASP A 86 -13.24 -4.80 -5.71
CA ASP A 86 -14.67 -4.67 -6.05
C ASP A 86 -14.94 -5.22 -7.46
N ALA A 87 -14.07 -4.92 -8.43
CA ALA A 87 -14.16 -5.44 -9.79
C ALA A 87 -13.99 -6.97 -9.85
N VAL A 88 -12.97 -7.54 -9.17
CA VAL A 88 -12.72 -8.98 -9.13
C VAL A 88 -13.87 -9.72 -8.45
N ALA A 89 -14.31 -9.20 -7.31
CA ALA A 89 -15.32 -9.84 -6.49
C ALA A 89 -16.73 -9.77 -7.10
N GLY A 90 -16.96 -8.85 -8.07
CA GLY A 90 -18.18 -8.74 -8.86
C GLY A 90 -18.19 -9.53 -10.17
N ARG A 91 -17.12 -10.27 -10.50
CA ARG A 91 -17.08 -11.12 -11.71
C ARG A 91 -18.04 -12.30 -11.61
N ASP A 92 -18.60 -12.69 -12.75
CA ASP A 92 -19.27 -13.98 -12.89
C ASP A 92 -18.23 -15.10 -13.02
N ALA A 93 -17.70 -15.54 -11.88
CA ALA A 93 -16.67 -16.57 -11.78
C ALA A 93 -16.77 -17.32 -10.44
N PRO A 94 -16.25 -18.56 -10.36
CA PRO A 94 -16.20 -19.31 -9.10
C PRO A 94 -15.53 -18.50 -7.97
N VAL A 95 -16.04 -18.62 -6.75
CA VAL A 95 -15.53 -17.88 -5.58
C VAL A 95 -14.05 -18.19 -5.29
N GLU A 96 -13.61 -19.42 -5.55
CA GLU A 96 -12.20 -19.81 -5.47
C GLU A 96 -11.32 -18.99 -6.40
N GLN A 97 -11.73 -18.83 -7.67
CA GLN A 97 -11.00 -18.03 -8.64
C GLN A 97 -11.02 -16.54 -8.28
N ARG A 98 -12.18 -16.01 -7.86
CA ARG A 98 -12.29 -14.61 -7.40
C ARG A 98 -11.38 -14.33 -6.21
N LEU A 99 -11.33 -15.23 -5.22
CA LEU A 99 -10.46 -15.09 -4.06
C LEU A 99 -8.97 -15.19 -4.43
N ARG A 100 -8.61 -16.13 -5.31
CA ARG A 100 -7.23 -16.26 -5.81
C ARG A 100 -6.77 -14.99 -6.51
N ASP A 101 -7.58 -14.50 -7.45
CA ASP A 101 -7.29 -13.29 -8.22
C ASP A 101 -7.15 -12.08 -7.28
N ALA A 102 -8.06 -11.93 -6.32
CA ALA A 102 -8.00 -10.85 -5.33
C ALA A 102 -6.73 -10.92 -4.45
N ALA A 103 -6.36 -12.12 -4.00
CA ALA A 103 -5.18 -12.34 -3.15
C ALA A 103 -3.87 -12.07 -3.92
N ALA A 104 -3.78 -12.50 -5.18
CA ALA A 104 -2.62 -12.23 -6.02
C ALA A 104 -2.52 -10.73 -6.35
N ASP A 105 -3.64 -10.10 -6.69
CA ASP A 105 -3.71 -8.69 -7.06
C ASP A 105 -3.24 -7.77 -5.93
N VAL A 106 -3.70 -8.02 -4.71
CA VAL A 106 -3.31 -7.18 -3.56
C VAL A 106 -1.83 -7.33 -3.22
N ALA A 107 -1.26 -8.52 -3.38
CA ALA A 107 0.17 -8.73 -3.19
C ALA A 107 0.99 -7.98 -4.25
N VAL A 108 0.61 -8.10 -5.53
CA VAL A 108 1.27 -7.39 -6.64
C VAL A 108 1.21 -5.89 -6.44
N THR A 109 0.02 -5.34 -6.21
CA THR A 109 -0.17 -3.89 -6.02
C THR A 109 0.54 -3.36 -4.77
N THR A 110 0.65 -4.17 -3.71
CA THR A 110 1.46 -3.82 -2.51
C THR A 110 2.93 -3.71 -2.86
N ILE A 111 3.46 -4.63 -3.67
CA ILE A 111 4.87 -4.61 -4.11
C ILE A 111 5.14 -3.47 -5.11
N GLU A 112 4.21 -3.19 -6.02
CA GLU A 112 4.30 -2.04 -6.93
C GLU A 112 4.32 -0.70 -6.19
N ASN A 113 3.73 -0.65 -4.99
CA ASN A 113 3.67 0.51 -4.11
C ASN A 113 4.48 0.30 -2.81
N LEU A 114 5.58 -0.45 -2.87
CA LEU A 114 6.30 -0.91 -1.67
C LEU A 114 6.83 0.24 -0.81
N ASP A 115 7.33 1.32 -1.41
CA ASP A 115 7.82 2.47 -0.67
C ASP A 115 6.68 3.17 0.09
N ASP A 116 5.56 3.43 -0.58
CA ASP A 116 4.36 4.06 0.02
C ASP A 116 3.84 3.22 1.21
N THR A 117 3.71 1.90 1.03
CA THR A 117 3.25 1.00 2.09
C THR A 117 4.25 0.89 3.24
N LYS A 118 5.55 0.81 2.94
CA LYS A 118 6.61 0.74 3.94
C LYS A 118 6.71 2.01 4.78
N ILE A 119 6.63 3.19 4.15
CA ILE A 119 6.57 4.48 4.85
C ILE A 119 5.36 4.47 5.79
N PHE A 120 4.19 4.09 5.27
CA PHE A 120 2.96 4.08 6.04
C PHE A 120 3.04 3.17 7.27
N PHE A 121 3.39 1.88 7.10
CA PHE A 121 3.41 0.93 8.22
C PHE A 121 4.45 1.25 9.30
N ARG A 122 5.56 1.90 8.91
CA ARG A 122 6.55 2.37 9.89
C ARG A 122 6.09 3.58 10.69
N SER A 123 5.25 4.43 10.11
CA SER A 123 4.88 5.72 10.71
C SER A 123 3.42 5.83 11.14
N MET A 124 2.58 4.82 10.89
CA MET A 124 1.15 4.87 11.22
C MET A 124 0.87 5.05 12.72
N HIS A 125 1.79 4.61 13.60
CA HIS A 125 1.69 4.78 15.05
C HIS A 125 1.91 6.24 15.50
N GLN A 126 2.32 7.10 14.58
CA GLN A 126 2.66 8.51 14.79
C GLN A 126 1.54 9.44 14.32
N LEU A 127 0.54 8.91 13.61
CA LEU A 127 -0.62 9.65 13.15
C LEU A 127 -1.46 10.15 14.33
N GLY A 128 -1.97 11.37 14.21
CA GLY A 128 -2.96 11.90 15.13
C GLY A 128 -4.25 11.06 15.14
N PRO A 129 -5.06 11.14 16.22
CA PRO A 129 -6.22 10.26 16.44
C PRO A 129 -7.28 10.32 15.32
N GLU A 130 -7.41 11.45 14.64
CA GLU A 130 -8.35 11.60 13.53
C GLU A 130 -7.88 10.83 12.29
N GLN A 131 -6.63 11.07 11.85
CA GLN A 131 -6.09 10.42 10.66
C GLN A 131 -5.94 8.91 10.86
N TYR A 132 -5.54 8.49 12.07
CA TYR A 132 -5.51 7.07 12.43
C TYR A 132 -6.90 6.42 12.28
N ARG A 133 -7.97 7.08 12.76
CA ARG A 133 -9.35 6.58 12.60
C ARG A 133 -9.78 6.50 11.14
N ARG A 134 -9.42 7.49 10.31
CA ARG A 134 -9.74 7.50 8.87
C ARG A 134 -9.10 6.31 8.15
N VAL A 135 -7.80 6.09 8.32
CA VAL A 135 -7.13 4.94 7.69
C VAL A 135 -7.69 3.61 8.20
N ARG A 136 -7.99 3.50 9.50
CA ARG A 136 -8.60 2.29 10.05
C ARG A 136 -9.97 2.00 9.44
N ALA A 137 -10.77 3.02 9.14
CA ALA A 137 -12.07 2.86 8.47
C ALA A 137 -11.90 2.41 7.01
N GLU A 138 -10.99 3.02 6.25
CA GLU A 138 -10.71 2.63 4.87
C GLU A 138 -10.19 1.18 4.78
N ARG A 139 -9.25 0.79 5.64
CA ARG A 139 -8.74 -0.59 5.71
C ARG A 139 -9.83 -1.58 6.08
N ARG A 140 -10.72 -1.22 7.00
CA ARG A 140 -11.84 -2.07 7.42
C ARG A 140 -12.74 -2.40 6.22
N ARG A 141 -13.11 -1.40 5.42
CA ARG A 141 -13.93 -1.61 4.21
C ARG A 141 -13.30 -2.63 3.25
N TYR A 142 -12.00 -2.51 3.03
CA TYR A 142 -11.25 -3.45 2.18
C TYR A 142 -11.27 -4.88 2.76
N HIS A 143 -10.95 -5.01 4.04
CA HIS A 143 -10.93 -6.29 4.73
C HIS A 143 -12.31 -6.94 4.75
N GLU A 144 -13.39 -6.19 4.97
CA GLU A 144 -14.77 -6.68 4.94
C GLU A 144 -15.15 -7.23 3.56
N ARG A 145 -14.77 -6.54 2.48
CA ARG A 145 -15.04 -7.02 1.12
C ARG A 145 -14.29 -8.31 0.80
N PHE A 146 -13.03 -8.41 1.21
CA PHE A 146 -12.22 -9.62 1.02
C PHE A 146 -12.75 -10.77 1.88
N ARG A 147 -13.12 -10.50 3.14
CA ARG A 147 -13.73 -11.47 4.05
C ARG A 147 -15.01 -12.07 3.46
N ALA A 148 -15.84 -11.25 2.82
CA ALA A 148 -17.08 -11.72 2.21
C ALA A 148 -16.85 -12.81 1.14
N LEU A 149 -15.73 -12.80 0.41
CA LEU A 149 -15.37 -13.87 -0.52
C LEU A 149 -15.05 -15.19 0.21
N ILE A 150 -14.33 -15.10 1.32
CA ILE A 150 -14.02 -16.27 2.16
C ILE A 150 -15.31 -16.84 2.77
N GLU A 151 -16.15 -15.98 3.35
CA GLU A 151 -17.44 -16.36 3.93
C GLU A 151 -18.38 -16.97 2.87
N GLU A 152 -18.38 -16.45 1.65
CA GLU A 152 -19.12 -17.02 0.53
C GLU A 152 -18.66 -18.45 0.22
N GLY A 153 -17.36 -18.69 0.07
CA GLY A 153 -16.81 -20.02 -0.19
C GLY A 153 -17.02 -20.98 0.98
N GLN A 154 -16.93 -20.50 2.22
CA GLN A 154 -17.27 -21.27 3.41
C GLN A 154 -18.76 -21.64 3.44
N ARG A 155 -19.65 -20.70 3.12
CA ARG A 155 -21.09 -20.93 3.08
C ARG A 155 -21.47 -21.97 2.04
N THR A 156 -20.84 -21.92 0.86
CA THR A 156 -21.10 -22.80 -0.28
C THR A 156 -20.36 -24.14 -0.23
N GLY A 157 -19.48 -24.34 0.76
CA GLY A 157 -18.73 -25.59 0.93
C GLY A 157 -17.50 -25.70 0.02
N VAL A 158 -17.15 -24.65 -0.71
CA VAL A 158 -15.92 -24.56 -1.52
C VAL A 158 -14.69 -24.43 -0.60
N PHE A 159 -14.83 -23.74 0.53
CA PHE A 159 -13.77 -23.57 1.52
C PHE A 159 -14.11 -24.23 2.86
N SER A 160 -13.09 -24.70 3.57
CA SER A 160 -13.21 -25.22 4.93
C SER A 160 -13.66 -24.13 5.91
N ARG A 161 -14.51 -24.53 6.86
CA ARG A 161 -14.97 -23.72 7.99
C ARG A 161 -14.15 -23.91 9.26
N ALA A 162 -13.07 -24.70 9.21
CA ALA A 162 -12.23 -24.98 10.37
C ALA A 162 -11.57 -23.71 10.94
N THR A 163 -11.27 -22.72 10.07
CA THR A 163 -10.73 -21.42 10.49
C THR A 163 -11.75 -20.31 10.22
N PRO A 164 -12.11 -19.50 11.23
CA PRO A 164 -12.96 -18.32 11.04
C PRO A 164 -12.39 -17.36 10.00
N ALA A 165 -13.25 -16.81 9.13
CA ALA A 165 -12.84 -15.93 8.04
C ALA A 165 -12.02 -14.71 8.51
N ASP A 166 -12.35 -14.14 9.68
CA ASP A 166 -11.58 -13.03 10.27
C ASP A 166 -10.11 -13.39 10.52
N LEU A 167 -9.83 -14.60 11.02
CA LEU A 167 -8.45 -15.05 11.26
C LEU A 167 -7.69 -15.30 9.95
N VAL A 168 -8.38 -15.78 8.92
CA VAL A 168 -7.82 -15.95 7.57
C VAL A 168 -7.42 -14.60 6.98
N VAL A 169 -8.29 -13.60 7.09
CA VAL A 169 -8.05 -12.22 6.66
C VAL A 169 -6.85 -11.63 7.40
N ASP A 170 -6.86 -11.70 8.74
CA ASP A 170 -5.78 -11.14 9.56
C ASP A 170 -4.42 -11.78 9.24
N TYR A 171 -4.38 -13.10 9.06
CA TYR A 171 -3.15 -13.81 8.67
C TYR A 171 -2.67 -13.38 7.27
N HIS A 172 -3.56 -13.37 6.28
CA HIS A 172 -3.23 -13.02 4.91
C HIS A 172 -2.68 -11.58 4.83
N PHE A 173 -3.39 -10.59 5.36
CA PHE A 173 -2.94 -9.20 5.31
C PHE A 173 -1.74 -8.95 6.21
N GLY A 174 -1.63 -9.64 7.35
CA GLY A 174 -0.43 -9.61 8.19
C GLY A 174 0.84 -9.95 7.39
N SER A 175 0.77 -10.99 6.54
CA SER A 175 1.88 -11.36 5.66
C SER A 175 2.21 -10.28 4.62
N LEU A 176 1.19 -9.62 4.05
CA LEU A 176 1.36 -8.58 3.03
C LEU A 176 1.96 -7.30 3.60
N HIS A 177 1.53 -6.87 4.78
CA HIS A 177 2.11 -5.69 5.44
C HIS A 177 3.61 -5.88 5.76
N HIS A 178 4.05 -7.13 5.92
CA HIS A 178 5.44 -7.46 6.17
C HIS A 178 6.32 -7.46 4.89
N LEU A 179 5.74 -7.39 3.68
CA LEU A 179 6.50 -7.41 2.43
C LEU A 179 7.61 -6.34 2.38
N GLY A 180 7.36 -5.15 2.93
CA GLY A 180 8.32 -4.05 2.97
C GLY A 180 9.58 -4.30 3.82
N SER A 181 9.62 -5.39 4.60
CA SER A 181 10.80 -5.74 5.41
C SER A 181 11.76 -6.69 4.69
N TRP A 182 11.29 -7.47 3.71
CA TRP A 182 12.08 -8.55 3.11
C TRP A 182 12.04 -8.60 1.59
N TYR A 183 10.98 -8.10 0.92
CA TYR A 183 10.90 -8.15 -0.53
C TYR A 183 11.99 -7.27 -1.16
N ARG A 184 12.60 -7.79 -2.22
CA ARG A 184 13.68 -7.14 -2.95
C ARG A 184 13.32 -7.07 -4.44
N PRO A 185 13.18 -5.87 -5.04
CA PRO A 185 12.90 -5.74 -6.46
C PRO A 185 13.99 -6.32 -7.37
N ASP A 186 15.24 -6.37 -6.89
CA ASP A 186 16.40 -7.02 -7.53
C ASP A 186 16.56 -8.49 -7.14
N GLY A 187 15.60 -9.04 -6.41
CA GLY A 187 15.59 -10.42 -5.93
C GLY A 187 15.17 -11.43 -6.99
N PRO A 188 15.14 -12.73 -6.63
CA PRO A 188 14.86 -13.81 -7.56
C PRO A 188 13.40 -13.95 -7.96
N MET A 189 12.48 -13.23 -7.29
CA MET A 189 11.04 -13.37 -7.51
C MET A 189 10.42 -12.02 -7.92
N THR A 190 9.70 -12.07 -9.03
CA THR A 190 8.88 -10.97 -9.52
C THR A 190 7.68 -10.72 -8.59
N PRO A 191 7.07 -9.52 -8.64
CA PRO A 191 5.85 -9.23 -7.87
C PRO A 191 4.73 -10.23 -8.16
N ARG A 192 4.59 -10.64 -9.43
CA ARG A 192 3.60 -11.63 -9.87
C ARG A 192 3.84 -12.99 -9.24
N GLU A 193 5.07 -13.51 -9.28
CA GLU A 193 5.40 -14.80 -8.66
C GLU A 193 5.12 -14.78 -7.16
N VAL A 194 5.49 -13.71 -6.45
CA VAL A 194 5.16 -13.57 -5.02
C VAL A 194 3.64 -13.57 -4.81
N GLY A 195 2.89 -12.81 -5.61
CA GLY A 195 1.44 -12.76 -5.51
C GLY A 195 0.77 -14.11 -5.78
N ASP A 196 1.20 -14.82 -6.82
CA ASP A 196 0.70 -16.16 -7.14
C ASP A 196 0.99 -17.15 -6.01
N HIS A 197 2.20 -17.16 -5.45
CA HIS A 197 2.53 -18.04 -4.33
C HIS A 197 1.74 -17.74 -3.06
N LEU A 198 1.55 -16.46 -2.70
CA LEU A 198 0.76 -16.08 -1.53
C LEU A 198 -0.73 -16.39 -1.71
N ALA A 199 -1.27 -16.22 -2.92
CA ALA A 199 -2.64 -16.60 -3.24
C ALA A 199 -2.84 -18.12 -3.18
N ASP A 200 -1.90 -18.90 -3.73
CA ASP A 200 -1.95 -20.36 -3.69
C ASP A 200 -1.81 -20.90 -2.25
N LEU A 201 -0.97 -20.28 -1.41
CA LEU A 201 -0.87 -20.62 0.01
C LEU A 201 -2.18 -20.37 0.75
N LEU A 202 -2.83 -19.22 0.49
CA LEU A 202 -4.14 -18.89 1.04
C LEU A 202 -5.18 -19.94 0.65
N LEU A 203 -5.28 -20.28 -0.64
CA LEU A 203 -6.23 -21.29 -1.11
C LEU A 203 -5.97 -22.67 -0.52
N ARG A 204 -4.70 -23.09 -0.40
CA ARG A 204 -4.36 -24.37 0.24
C ARG A 204 -4.81 -24.42 1.69
N ALA A 205 -4.69 -23.32 2.43
CA ALA A 205 -5.15 -23.21 3.82
C ALA A 205 -6.68 -23.27 3.95
N LEU A 206 -7.41 -22.99 2.87
CA LEU A 206 -8.87 -22.99 2.82
C LEU A 206 -9.48 -24.27 2.23
N ARG A 207 -8.68 -25.27 1.86
CA ARG A 207 -9.20 -26.53 1.31
C ARG A 207 -10.11 -27.25 2.32
N PRO A 208 -11.26 -27.81 1.88
CA PRO A 208 -12.19 -28.57 2.71
C PRO A 208 -11.56 -29.70 3.53
#